data_AF-A0A0S7Y729-F1
#
_entry.id   AF-A0A0S7Y729-F1
#
_cell.length_a   1.000
_cell.length_b   1.000
_cell.length_c   1.000
_cell.angle_alpha   90.00
_cell.angle_beta   90.00
_cell.angle_gamma   90.00
#
_symmetry.space_group_name_H-M   'P 1'
#
loop_
_entity.id
_entity.type
_entity.pdbx_description
1 polymer ?
#
loop_
_entity_poly.entity_id
_entity_poly.type
_entity_poly.pdbx_seq_one_letter_code
_entity_poly.pdbx_strand_id
1 'polypeptide(L)'
;DGVMPSNVEAGYVVRRLIRRAMVGGRKLGIKNISIVKVADVVIGSYQKEYLHLKENKRVIERELELEEKKFSRTLDKGMNTLKKIFGRAIAGVDPENLPKGMIVEDNVLRIDGKEVFHLYETYGIPPELSQEIMTEWGVRFDDQTMKECNEAFKRHQKISRAGMETKFAGGLADHSAAVTKYHTTTHLLHQALRDVLGDHVQQVGSNITPERLRFDFTHPEKLTEEQMRKIEEIINQKIKANLPVRMKTMSLAEAKKKGALAFFGEKYGSKVKVYSIGDYSQEVCGGPHVQSTGEIGRVKIIKEKAVGAGRRRIYAQLAHGSKNHSQ
;
A
#
# COMPACT_ATOMS: atom_id res chain seq x y z
N ASP A 1 -10.04 -9.36 24.47
CA ASP A 1 -10.84 -9.54 23.23
C ASP A 1 -10.04 -9.88 21.97
N GLY A 2 -8.71 -9.76 21.96
CA GLY A 2 -7.89 -10.24 20.83
C GLY A 2 -7.96 -9.40 19.55
N VAL A 3 -8.60 -8.23 19.59
CA VAL A 3 -8.70 -7.32 18.44
C VAL A 3 -7.43 -6.47 18.34
N MET A 4 -6.75 -6.55 17.20
CA MET A 4 -5.53 -5.78 16.92
C MET A 4 -5.80 -4.55 16.04
N PRO A 5 -5.02 -3.45 16.18
CA PRO A 5 -5.15 -2.28 15.33
C PRO A 5 -4.97 -2.62 13.83
N SER A 6 -5.97 -2.33 13.01
CA SER A 6 -5.98 -2.70 11.58
C SER A 6 -6.64 -1.62 10.70
N ASN A 7 -6.71 -1.86 9.40
CA ASN A 7 -7.42 -0.98 8.45
C ASN A 7 -8.90 -1.37 8.24
N VAL A 8 -9.37 -2.45 8.87
CA VAL A 8 -10.68 -3.05 8.57
C VAL A 8 -11.40 -3.47 9.84
N GLU A 9 -12.74 -3.46 9.78
CA GLU A 9 -13.64 -4.03 10.81
C GLU A 9 -13.33 -3.52 12.23
N ALA A 10 -13.34 -4.40 13.23
CA ALA A 10 -13.08 -4.05 14.62
C ALA A 10 -11.66 -3.48 14.83
N GLY A 11 -10.68 -3.92 14.03
CA GLY A 11 -9.31 -3.40 14.10
C GLY A 11 -9.20 -1.94 13.66
N TYR A 12 -10.05 -1.49 12.73
CA TYR A 12 -10.17 -0.08 12.38
C TYR A 12 -10.63 0.75 13.58
N VAL A 13 -11.64 0.27 14.32
CA VAL A 13 -12.18 0.95 15.50
C VAL A 13 -11.12 1.06 16.59
N VAL A 14 -10.39 -0.02 16.88
CA VAL A 14 -9.30 0.00 17.86
C VAL A 14 -8.22 1.01 17.46
N ARG A 15 -7.77 0.97 16.20
CA ARG A 15 -6.80 1.94 15.68
C ARG A 15 -7.31 3.38 15.81
N ARG A 16 -8.57 3.63 15.47
CA ARG A 16 -9.21 4.94 15.56
C ARG A 16 -9.15 5.49 16.98
N LEU A 17 -9.49 4.68 17.99
CA LEU A 17 -9.47 5.08 19.39
C LEU A 17 -8.07 5.42 19.88
N ILE A 18 -7.07 4.61 19.53
CA ILE A 18 -5.65 4.87 19.87
C ILE A 18 -5.21 6.23 19.32
N ARG A 19 -5.47 6.48 18.03
CA ARG A 19 -5.11 7.74 17.39
C ARG A 19 -5.84 8.92 18.01
N ARG A 20 -7.12 8.76 18.36
CA ARG A 20 -7.92 9.77 19.07
C ARG A 20 -7.27 10.18 20.39
N ALA A 21 -6.81 9.21 21.17
CA ALA A 21 -6.11 9.47 22.43
C ALA A 21 -4.79 10.23 22.22
N MET A 22 -4.02 9.87 21.18
CA MET A 22 -2.78 10.58 20.83
C MET A 22 -3.02 12.04 20.43
N VAL A 23 -4.09 12.29 19.68
CA VAL A 23 -4.52 13.64 19.29
C VAL A 23 -4.93 14.46 20.50
N GLY A 24 -5.74 13.88 21.40
CA GLY A 24 -6.10 14.50 22.67
C GLY A 24 -4.87 14.88 23.50
N GLY A 25 -3.85 14.00 23.57
CA GLY A 25 -2.59 14.31 24.21
C GLY A 25 -1.87 15.52 23.60
N ARG A 26 -1.80 15.60 22.26
CA ARG A 26 -1.21 16.76 21.56
C ARG A 26 -1.97 18.06 21.84
N LYS A 27 -3.30 18.00 21.90
CA LYS A 27 -4.15 19.15 22.25
C LYS A 27 -3.84 19.70 23.64
N LEU A 28 -3.56 18.81 24.59
CA LEU A 28 -3.11 19.19 25.94
C LEU A 28 -1.66 19.69 25.99
N GLY A 29 -0.99 19.89 24.86
CA GLY A 29 0.41 20.32 24.79
C GLY A 29 1.43 19.20 25.03
N ILE A 30 0.98 17.94 25.14
CA ILE A 30 1.86 16.79 25.42
C ILE A 30 2.53 16.33 24.12
N LYS A 31 3.77 16.77 23.92
CA LYS A 31 4.58 16.46 22.73
C LYS A 31 5.04 15.00 22.62
N ASN A 32 4.92 14.17 23.65
CA ASN A 32 5.27 12.75 23.61
C ASN A 32 4.32 11.95 24.52
N ILE A 33 3.01 12.01 24.24
CA ILE A 33 2.07 11.16 24.97
C ILE A 33 2.41 9.70 24.70
N SER A 34 2.64 8.94 25.77
CA SER A 34 2.83 7.49 25.68
C SER A 34 1.51 6.80 26.01
N ILE A 35 0.86 6.26 24.98
CA ILE A 35 -0.39 5.52 25.16
C ILE A 35 -0.12 4.22 25.92
N VAL A 36 1.09 3.67 25.78
CA VAL A 36 1.56 2.52 26.56
C VAL A 36 1.49 2.82 28.06
N LYS A 37 2.00 3.98 28.51
CA LYS A 37 1.92 4.38 29.93
C LYS A 37 0.48 4.54 30.43
N VAL A 38 -0.41 5.05 29.58
CA VAL A 38 -1.84 5.16 29.93
C VAL A 38 -2.44 3.77 30.07
N ALA A 39 -2.16 2.87 29.12
CA ALA A 39 -2.62 1.49 29.16
C ALA A 39 -2.06 0.73 30.37
N ASP A 40 -0.82 0.98 30.77
CA ASP A 40 -0.22 0.39 31.97
C ASP A 40 -1.02 0.68 33.24
N VAL A 41 -1.44 1.94 33.42
CA VAL A 41 -2.26 2.36 34.57
C VAL A 41 -3.61 1.64 34.56
N VAL A 42 -4.24 1.55 33.38
CA VAL A 42 -5.54 0.87 33.21
C VAL A 42 -5.40 -0.63 33.47
N ILE A 43 -4.44 -1.30 32.84
CA ILE A 43 -4.16 -2.73 33.07
C ILE A 43 -3.87 -2.97 34.55
N GLY A 44 -3.06 -2.11 35.18
CA GLY A 44 -2.75 -2.18 36.60
C GLY A 44 -3.98 -2.15 37.50
N SER A 45 -4.98 -1.34 37.13
CA SER A 45 -6.22 -1.13 37.90
C SER A 45 -7.26 -2.23 37.71
N TYR A 46 -7.30 -2.86 36.52
CA TYR A 46 -8.36 -3.81 36.13
C TYR A 46 -7.89 -5.27 36.00
N GLN A 47 -6.59 -5.55 36.17
CA GLN A 47 -6.03 -6.90 36.03
C GLN A 47 -6.58 -7.93 37.04
N LYS A 48 -7.21 -7.50 38.15
CA LYS A 48 -7.77 -8.41 39.15
C LYS A 48 -9.10 -9.01 38.68
N GLU A 49 -9.91 -8.19 38.02
CA GLU A 49 -11.22 -8.54 37.48
C GLU A 49 -11.10 -9.14 36.07
N TYR A 50 -10.09 -8.72 35.30
CA TYR A 50 -9.86 -9.14 33.93
C TYR A 50 -8.46 -9.75 33.76
N LEU A 51 -8.32 -11.02 34.15
CA LEU A 51 -7.06 -11.80 34.10
C LEU A 51 -6.35 -11.73 32.73
N HIS A 52 -7.13 -11.74 31.64
CA HIS A 52 -6.61 -11.67 30.28
C HIS A 52 -5.85 -10.36 29.97
N LEU A 53 -6.08 -9.27 30.72
CA LEU A 53 -5.30 -8.03 30.57
C LEU A 53 -3.85 -8.23 31.03
N LYS A 54 -3.63 -8.99 32.10
CA LYS A 54 -2.31 -9.32 32.61
C LYS A 54 -1.58 -10.28 31.67
N GLU A 55 -2.27 -11.31 31.19
CA GLU A 55 -1.71 -12.31 30.27
C GLU A 55 -1.29 -11.70 28.93
N ASN A 56 -2.09 -10.77 28.40
CA ASN A 56 -1.84 -10.14 27.11
C ASN A 56 -1.09 -8.81 27.20
N LYS A 57 -0.67 -8.39 28.41
CA LYS A 57 -0.04 -7.08 28.65
C LYS A 57 1.06 -6.76 27.63
N ARG A 58 2.02 -7.67 27.46
CA ARG A 58 3.15 -7.50 26.53
C ARG A 58 2.70 -7.30 25.08
N VAL A 59 1.64 -8.00 24.67
CA VAL A 59 1.10 -7.88 23.31
C VAL A 59 0.39 -6.54 23.13
N ILE A 60 -0.41 -6.13 24.10
CA ILE A 60 -1.10 -4.84 24.11
C ILE A 60 -0.08 -3.69 24.03
N GLU A 61 0.93 -3.69 24.90
CA GLU A 61 1.98 -2.67 24.93
C GLU A 61 2.71 -2.58 23.58
N ARG A 62 3.08 -3.73 23.00
CA ARG A 62 3.77 -3.79 21.71
C ARG A 62 2.92 -3.19 20.59
N GLU A 63 1.65 -3.56 20.49
CA GLU A 63 0.76 -3.06 19.43
C GLU A 63 0.49 -1.56 19.58
N LEU A 64 0.32 -1.08 20.82
CA LEU A 64 0.20 0.34 21.12
C LEU A 64 1.48 1.10 20.73
N GLU A 65 2.65 0.58 21.08
CA GLU A 65 3.92 1.21 20.76
C GLU A 65 4.16 1.29 19.23
N LEU A 66 3.80 0.22 18.51
CA LEU A 66 3.88 0.18 17.05
C LEU A 66 2.96 1.23 16.40
N GLU A 67 1.71 1.33 16.84
CA GLU A 67 0.78 2.34 16.31
C GLU A 67 1.19 3.77 16.73
N GLU A 68 1.71 3.96 17.95
CA GLU A 68 2.21 5.24 18.45
C GLU A 68 3.39 5.75 17.62
N LYS A 69 4.43 4.92 17.43
CA LYS A 69 5.60 5.27 16.59
C LYS A 69 5.19 5.59 15.16
N LYS A 70 4.25 4.83 14.62
CA LYS A 70 3.74 5.02 13.26
C LYS A 70 2.95 6.31 13.13
N PHE A 71 2.06 6.60 14.08
CA PHE A 71 1.14 7.73 13.97
C PHE A 71 1.76 9.05 14.42
N SER A 72 2.66 9.09 15.40
CA SER A 72 3.29 10.34 15.89
C SER A 72 3.95 11.13 14.76
N ARG A 73 4.63 10.44 13.84
CA ARG A 73 5.28 11.06 12.67
C ARG A 73 4.26 11.69 11.71
N THR A 74 3.11 11.04 11.54
CA THR A 74 2.01 11.53 10.70
C THR A 74 1.27 12.67 11.37
N LEU A 75 1.07 12.60 12.69
CA LEU A 75 0.36 13.60 13.48
C LEU A 75 1.09 14.94 13.45
N ASP A 76 2.39 14.97 13.73
CA ASP A 76 3.15 16.23 13.76
C ASP A 76 3.21 16.90 12.38
N LYS A 77 3.39 16.10 11.32
CA LYS A 77 3.32 16.59 9.93
C LYS A 77 1.92 17.08 9.57
N GLY A 78 0.90 16.32 9.93
CA GLY A 78 -0.50 16.63 9.66
C GLY A 78 -0.93 17.93 10.32
N MET A 79 -0.63 18.11 11.62
CA MET A 79 -0.88 19.34 12.36
C MET A 79 -0.22 20.56 11.71
N ASN A 80 1.04 20.43 11.29
CA ASN A 80 1.76 21.51 10.63
C ASN A 80 1.17 21.82 9.24
N THR A 81 0.79 20.81 8.47
CA THR A 81 0.14 20.98 7.17
C THR A 81 -1.21 21.66 7.31
N LEU A 82 -2.06 21.21 8.24
CA LEU A 82 -3.37 21.82 8.50
C LEU A 82 -3.21 23.28 8.93
N LYS A 83 -2.27 23.60 9.83
CA LYS A 83 -1.99 24.98 10.22
C LYS A 83 -1.56 25.85 9.04
N LYS A 84 -0.80 25.30 8.09
CA LYS A 84 -0.40 26.04 6.87
C LYS A 84 -1.56 26.27 5.92
N ILE A 85 -2.40 25.25 5.71
CA ILE A 85 -3.51 25.31 4.75
C ILE A 85 -4.64 26.20 5.30
N PHE A 86 -4.99 26.01 6.57
CA PHE A 86 -6.20 26.60 7.16
C PHE A 86 -5.91 27.69 8.20
N GLY A 87 -4.67 27.88 8.63
CA GLY A 87 -4.33 28.94 9.59
C GLY A 87 -4.67 30.35 9.11
N ARG A 88 -4.79 30.57 7.78
CA ARG A 88 -5.23 31.84 7.19
C ARG A 88 -6.76 32.01 7.20
N ALA A 89 -7.52 30.93 7.02
CA ALA A 89 -8.99 30.97 7.03
C ALA A 89 -9.58 31.35 8.39
N ILE A 90 -8.80 31.17 9.46
CA ILE A 90 -9.19 31.44 10.85
C ILE A 90 -8.89 32.89 11.25
N ALA A 91 -8.01 33.59 10.53
CA ALA A 91 -7.61 34.97 10.83
C ALA A 91 -8.54 36.04 10.24
N GLY A 92 -9.56 35.61 9.49
CA GLY A 92 -10.53 36.45 8.81
C GLY A 92 -11.22 35.60 7.75
N VAL A 93 -12.52 35.35 7.92
CA VAL A 93 -13.31 34.67 6.89
C VAL A 93 -13.42 35.64 5.72
N ASP A 94 -12.56 35.49 4.73
CA ASP A 94 -12.73 36.08 3.41
C ASP A 94 -13.46 35.03 2.55
N PRO A 95 -14.78 35.17 2.33
CA PRO A 95 -15.55 34.20 1.56
C PRO A 95 -15.08 34.05 0.11
N GLU A 96 -14.35 35.04 -0.43
CA GLU A 96 -13.83 35.02 -1.79
C GLU A 96 -12.50 34.28 -1.91
N ASN A 97 -11.79 34.04 -0.79
CA ASN A 97 -10.46 33.43 -0.75
C ASN A 97 -10.36 32.25 0.23
N LEU A 98 -11.39 31.40 0.26
CA LEU A 98 -11.38 30.20 1.10
C LEU A 98 -10.36 29.17 0.62
N PRO A 99 -9.64 28.48 1.54
CA PRO A 99 -8.83 27.33 1.19
C PRO A 99 -9.66 26.26 0.48
N LYS A 100 -9.02 25.50 -0.40
CA LYS A 100 -9.67 24.42 -1.13
C LYS A 100 -10.43 23.50 -0.17
N GLY A 101 -11.68 23.22 -0.52
CA GLY A 101 -12.58 22.37 0.25
C GLY A 101 -13.27 23.03 1.45
N MET A 102 -12.98 24.30 1.73
CA MET A 102 -13.78 25.10 2.65
C MET A 102 -14.94 25.75 1.90
N ILE A 103 -16.12 25.65 2.48
CA ILE A 103 -17.37 26.18 1.95
C ILE A 103 -18.12 26.91 3.05
N VAL A 104 -18.88 27.94 2.70
CA VAL A 104 -19.78 28.61 3.64
C VAL A 104 -21.19 28.09 3.36
N GLU A 105 -21.79 27.45 4.36
CA GLU A 105 -23.18 27.01 4.34
C GLU A 105 -23.87 27.60 5.57
N ASP A 106 -25.00 28.29 5.37
CA ASP A 106 -25.78 28.94 6.45
C ASP A 106 -24.96 29.93 7.30
N ASN A 107 -24.06 30.70 6.68
CA ASN A 107 -23.09 31.59 7.35
C ASN A 107 -22.10 30.87 8.28
N VAL A 108 -21.97 29.55 8.17
CA VAL A 108 -21.00 28.74 8.92
C VAL A 108 -19.96 28.16 7.96
N LEU A 109 -18.69 28.31 8.30
CA LEU A 109 -17.59 27.69 7.56
C LEU A 109 -17.62 26.18 7.78
N ARG A 110 -17.72 25.38 6.71
CA ARG A 110 -17.69 23.91 6.70
C ARG A 110 -16.56 23.42 5.80
N ILE A 111 -15.98 22.26 6.12
CA ILE A 111 -15.08 21.54 5.21
C ILE A 111 -15.85 20.46 4.44
N ASP A 112 -15.64 20.34 3.13
CA ASP A 112 -16.23 19.28 2.32
C ASP A 112 -15.50 17.95 2.53
N GLY A 113 -16.23 16.84 2.39
CA GLY A 113 -15.66 15.51 2.63
C GLY A 113 -14.61 15.05 1.59
N LYS A 114 -14.58 15.63 0.38
CA LYS A 114 -13.55 15.32 -0.63
C LYS A 114 -12.20 15.87 -0.20
N GLU A 115 -12.15 17.06 0.39
CA GLU A 115 -10.90 17.61 0.93
C GLU A 115 -10.46 16.83 2.17
N VAL A 116 -11.39 16.40 3.03
CA VAL A 116 -11.06 15.48 4.14
C VAL A 116 -10.41 14.19 3.62
N PHE A 117 -10.94 13.63 2.54
CA PHE A 117 -10.35 12.47 1.88
C PHE A 117 -8.96 12.77 1.28
N HIS A 118 -8.78 13.94 0.66
CA HIS A 118 -7.49 14.37 0.15
C HIS A 118 -6.45 14.54 1.27
N LEU A 119 -6.84 15.09 2.42
CA LEU A 119 -5.99 15.19 3.60
C LEU A 119 -5.52 13.81 4.08
N TYR A 120 -6.40 12.81 4.00
CA TYR A 120 -6.06 11.43 4.29
C TYR A 120 -5.11 10.82 3.26
N GLU A 121 -5.43 10.91 1.97
CA GLU A 121 -4.66 10.28 0.90
C GLU A 121 -3.25 10.89 0.77
N THR A 122 -3.17 12.22 0.79
CA THR A 122 -1.93 12.96 0.52
C THR A 122 -1.07 13.12 1.76
N TYR A 123 -1.69 13.44 2.90
CA TYR A 123 -0.97 13.80 4.13
C TYR A 123 -1.12 12.76 5.25
N GLY A 124 -1.90 11.69 5.04
CA GLY A 124 -2.12 10.63 6.02
C GLY A 124 -3.00 11.03 7.20
N ILE A 125 -3.72 12.15 7.11
CA ILE A 125 -4.53 12.70 8.19
C ILE A 125 -5.88 11.97 8.21
N PRO A 126 -6.18 11.17 9.25
CA PRO A 126 -7.43 10.44 9.31
C PRO A 126 -8.64 11.39 9.43
N PRO A 127 -9.82 11.04 8.86
CA PRO A 127 -11.02 11.88 8.91
C PRO A 127 -11.40 12.31 10.34
N GLU A 128 -11.13 11.46 11.33
CA GLU A 128 -11.37 11.76 12.73
C GLU A 128 -10.49 12.90 13.26
N LEU A 129 -9.21 12.93 12.86
CA LEU A 129 -8.31 14.01 13.22
C LEU A 129 -8.73 15.30 12.53
N SER A 130 -9.14 15.21 11.26
CA SER A 130 -9.71 16.35 10.55
C SER A 130 -10.94 16.88 11.28
N GLN A 131 -11.91 16.03 11.62
CA GLN A 131 -13.10 16.44 12.40
C GLN A 131 -12.72 17.17 13.67
N GLU A 132 -11.84 16.57 14.45
CA GLU A 132 -11.41 17.11 15.73
C GLU A 132 -10.73 18.48 15.65
N ILE A 133 -9.92 18.73 14.61
CA ILE A 133 -9.22 19.98 14.41
C ILE A 133 -10.15 21.05 13.83
N MET A 134 -10.99 20.66 12.88
CA MET A 134 -11.93 21.57 12.22
C MET A 134 -12.92 22.13 13.24
N THR A 135 -13.51 21.27 14.09
CA THR A 135 -14.40 21.71 15.16
C THR A 135 -13.71 22.68 16.12
N GLU A 136 -12.44 22.46 16.47
CA GLU A 136 -11.67 23.37 17.33
C GLU A 136 -11.45 24.74 16.68
N TRP A 137 -11.29 24.77 15.36
CA TRP A 137 -11.11 25.99 14.57
C TRP A 137 -12.42 26.68 14.20
N GLY A 138 -13.55 26.26 14.79
CA GLY A 138 -14.86 26.81 14.47
C GLY A 138 -15.37 26.42 13.08
N VAL A 139 -14.74 25.44 12.44
CA VAL A 139 -15.17 24.89 11.15
C VAL A 139 -16.13 23.72 11.41
N ARG A 140 -17.34 23.82 10.86
CA ARG A 140 -18.34 22.77 10.90
C ARG A 140 -17.80 21.50 10.24
N PHE A 141 -17.94 20.40 10.94
CA PHE A 141 -17.65 19.06 10.45
C PHE A 141 -18.77 18.14 10.96
N ASP A 142 -19.71 17.83 10.08
CA ASP A 142 -20.95 17.12 10.36
C ASP A 142 -21.00 15.73 9.69
N ASP A 143 -22.10 15.01 9.92
CA ASP A 143 -22.32 13.70 9.32
C ASP A 143 -22.34 13.74 7.79
N GLN A 144 -22.74 14.88 7.21
CA GLN A 144 -22.72 15.11 5.76
C GLN A 144 -21.27 15.13 5.25
N THR A 145 -20.37 15.84 5.94
CA THR A 145 -18.93 15.84 5.67
C THR A 145 -18.34 14.43 5.75
N MET A 146 -18.69 13.66 6.77
CA MET A 146 -18.27 12.25 6.89
C MET A 146 -18.79 11.39 5.74
N LYS A 147 -20.05 11.58 5.34
CA LYS A 147 -20.67 10.83 4.25
C LYS A 147 -19.99 11.13 2.92
N GLU A 148 -19.75 12.40 2.62
CA GLU A 148 -19.00 12.84 1.43
C GLU A 148 -17.59 12.24 1.39
N CYS A 149 -16.89 12.22 2.54
CA CYS A 149 -15.57 11.61 2.67
C CYS A 149 -15.63 10.10 2.38
N ASN A 150 -16.59 9.39 2.98
CA ASN A 150 -16.81 7.96 2.74
C ASN A 150 -17.17 7.65 1.29
N GLU A 151 -17.93 8.52 0.63
CA GLU A 151 -18.21 8.40 -0.80
C GLU A 151 -16.95 8.63 -1.65
N ALA A 152 -16.11 9.60 -1.30
CA ALA A 152 -14.82 9.81 -1.95
C ALA A 152 -13.91 8.57 -1.81
N PHE A 153 -13.85 7.96 -0.61
CA PHE A 153 -13.20 6.67 -0.38
C PHE A 153 -13.77 5.57 -1.29
N LYS A 154 -15.11 5.42 -1.34
CA LYS A 154 -15.76 4.41 -2.19
C LYS A 154 -15.48 4.65 -3.67
N ARG A 155 -15.50 5.90 -4.14
CA ARG A 155 -15.16 6.26 -5.53
C ARG A 155 -13.70 5.93 -5.82
N HIS A 156 -12.78 6.30 -4.95
CA HIS A 156 -11.36 5.97 -5.09
C HIS A 156 -11.11 4.46 -5.08
N GLN A 157 -11.81 3.72 -4.21
CA GLN A 157 -11.78 2.25 -4.19
C GLN A 157 -12.37 1.66 -5.46
N LYS A 158 -13.49 2.21 -5.97
CA LYS A 158 -14.11 1.80 -7.23
C LYS A 158 -13.24 2.14 -8.43
N ILE A 159 -12.54 3.27 -8.49
CA ILE A 159 -11.60 3.59 -9.57
C ILE A 159 -10.39 2.64 -9.50
N SER A 160 -9.87 2.40 -8.30
CA SER A 160 -8.84 1.40 -8.06
C SER A 160 -9.30 -0.01 -8.45
N ARG A 161 -10.58 -0.33 -8.26
CA ARG A 161 -11.23 -1.61 -8.63
C ARG A 161 -11.70 -1.67 -10.07
N ALA A 162 -12.09 -0.59 -10.72
CA ALA A 162 -12.49 -0.55 -12.12
C ALA A 162 -11.25 -0.67 -13.02
N GLY A 163 -10.14 -0.06 -12.57
CA GLY A 163 -8.80 -0.41 -13.03
C GLY A 163 -8.31 -1.80 -12.57
N MET A 164 -9.13 -2.58 -11.85
CA MET A 164 -8.94 -4.03 -11.61
C MET A 164 -9.96 -4.90 -12.36
N GLU A 165 -11.15 -4.42 -12.70
CA GLU A 165 -12.16 -5.16 -13.47
C GLU A 165 -11.85 -5.14 -14.97
N THR A 166 -11.14 -4.11 -15.46
CA THR A 166 -10.43 -4.16 -16.75
C THR A 166 -9.11 -4.94 -16.67
N LYS A 167 -8.78 -5.53 -15.51
CA LYS A 167 -7.63 -6.45 -15.43
C LYS A 167 -8.08 -7.88 -15.74
N PHE A 168 -7.71 -8.32 -16.92
CA PHE A 168 -7.74 -9.74 -17.28
C PHE A 168 -6.94 -10.57 -16.27
N ALA A 169 -7.23 -11.87 -16.19
CA ALA A 169 -6.57 -12.83 -15.30
C ALA A 169 -5.04 -12.58 -15.25
N GLY A 170 -4.51 -12.19 -14.09
CA GLY A 170 -3.10 -11.82 -13.91
C GLY A 170 -2.81 -10.31 -13.76
N GLY A 171 -3.81 -9.43 -13.74
CA GLY A 171 -3.61 -8.02 -13.36
C GLY A 171 -3.22 -7.06 -14.50
N LEU A 172 -3.53 -7.43 -15.75
CA LEU A 172 -3.07 -6.80 -16.98
C LEU A 172 -4.03 -5.73 -17.50
N ALA A 173 -3.53 -4.57 -17.94
CA ALA A 173 -4.37 -3.52 -18.53
C ALA A 173 -4.94 -3.86 -19.92
N ASP A 174 -4.23 -4.68 -20.72
CA ASP A 174 -4.65 -5.18 -22.03
C ASP A 174 -3.89 -6.47 -22.43
N HIS A 175 -4.05 -6.95 -23.66
CA HIS A 175 -3.32 -8.09 -24.24
C HIS A 175 -2.25 -7.67 -25.27
N SER A 176 -1.77 -6.42 -25.21
CA SER A 176 -0.74 -5.94 -26.13
C SER A 176 0.55 -6.76 -26.00
N ALA A 177 1.37 -6.76 -27.06
CA ALA A 177 2.69 -7.39 -27.03
C ALA A 177 3.57 -6.83 -25.90
N ALA A 178 3.46 -5.53 -25.61
CA ALA A 178 4.18 -4.89 -24.51
C ALA A 178 3.75 -5.44 -23.14
N VAL A 179 2.44 -5.56 -22.90
CA VAL A 179 1.91 -6.09 -21.64
C VAL A 179 2.27 -7.57 -21.45
N THR A 180 2.25 -8.36 -22.52
CA THR A 180 2.69 -9.77 -22.50
C THR A 180 4.19 -9.92 -22.13
N LYS A 181 5.05 -9.04 -22.66
CA LYS A 181 6.48 -8.97 -22.30
C LYS A 181 6.68 -8.57 -20.83
N TYR A 182 5.97 -7.56 -20.36
CA TYR A 182 6.02 -7.15 -18.96
C TYR A 182 5.49 -8.23 -18.01
N HIS A 183 4.51 -9.01 -18.44
CA HIS A 183 3.98 -10.09 -17.63
C HIS A 183 5.02 -11.19 -17.41
N THR A 184 5.72 -11.60 -18.46
CA THR A 184 6.83 -12.55 -18.32
C THR A 184 8.02 -11.95 -17.56
N THR A 185 8.27 -10.64 -17.72
CA THR A 185 9.25 -9.90 -16.91
C THR A 185 8.91 -9.92 -15.42
N THR A 186 7.63 -9.97 -15.05
CA THR A 186 7.19 -10.03 -13.66
C THR A 186 7.69 -11.31 -12.98
N HIS A 187 7.60 -12.45 -13.65
CA HIS A 187 8.07 -13.74 -13.13
C HIS A 187 9.61 -13.76 -12.99
N LEU A 188 10.33 -13.21 -13.98
CA LEU A 188 11.79 -13.08 -13.91
C LEU A 188 12.23 -12.17 -12.76
N LEU A 189 11.53 -11.04 -12.58
CA LEU A 189 11.80 -10.09 -11.50
C LEU A 189 11.51 -10.71 -10.13
N HIS A 190 10.41 -11.44 -9.99
CA HIS A 190 10.06 -12.09 -8.74
C HIS A 190 11.10 -13.14 -8.33
N GLN A 191 11.51 -14.00 -9.26
CA GLN A 191 12.57 -14.97 -8.99
C GLN A 191 13.91 -14.28 -8.70
N ALA A 192 14.30 -13.27 -9.48
CA ALA A 192 15.56 -12.55 -9.25
C ALA A 192 15.60 -11.85 -7.88
N LEU A 193 14.46 -11.34 -7.41
CA LEU A 193 14.35 -10.81 -6.05
C LEU A 193 14.55 -11.89 -4.99
N ARG A 194 14.00 -13.10 -5.19
CA ARG A 194 14.20 -14.23 -4.27
C ARG A 194 15.66 -14.70 -4.26
N ASP A 195 16.30 -14.75 -5.42
CA ASP A 195 17.72 -15.14 -5.54
C ASP A 195 18.66 -14.17 -4.82
N VAL A 196 18.35 -12.86 -4.84
CA VAL A 196 19.20 -11.82 -4.26
C VAL A 196 18.87 -11.53 -2.79
N LEU A 197 17.59 -11.56 -2.42
CA LEU A 197 17.13 -11.14 -1.10
C LEU A 197 16.74 -12.31 -0.20
N GLY A 198 16.29 -13.43 -0.76
CA GLY A 198 15.83 -14.61 -0.04
C GLY A 198 14.37 -14.99 -0.27
N ASP A 199 14.00 -16.18 0.18
CA ASP A 199 12.70 -16.81 -0.06
C ASP A 199 11.49 -16.13 0.62
N HIS A 200 11.74 -15.19 1.55
CA HIS A 200 10.70 -14.41 2.20
C HIS A 200 10.05 -13.37 1.29
N VAL A 201 10.66 -13.09 0.13
CA VAL A 201 10.06 -12.22 -0.88
C VAL A 201 8.83 -12.89 -1.46
N GLN A 202 7.69 -12.23 -1.29
CA GLN A 202 6.40 -12.61 -1.85
C GLN A 202 5.79 -11.42 -2.57
N GLN A 203 5.20 -11.66 -3.74
CA GLN A 203 4.38 -10.67 -4.43
C GLN A 203 3.14 -10.34 -3.59
N VAL A 204 2.92 -9.05 -3.34
CA VAL A 204 1.73 -8.51 -2.68
C VAL A 204 0.91 -7.57 -3.56
N GLY A 205 1.38 -7.33 -4.79
CA GLY A 205 0.65 -6.57 -5.79
C GLY A 205 1.45 -6.44 -7.08
N SER A 206 0.76 -6.40 -8.22
CA SER A 206 1.37 -6.10 -9.51
C SER A 206 0.42 -5.23 -10.33
N ASN A 207 0.99 -4.36 -11.17
CA ASN A 207 0.26 -3.59 -12.16
C ASN A 207 1.13 -3.40 -13.39
N ILE A 208 0.62 -3.89 -14.53
CA ILE A 208 1.29 -3.81 -15.81
C ILE A 208 0.47 -2.89 -16.71
N THR A 209 1.15 -1.95 -17.36
CA THR A 209 0.63 -1.12 -18.46
C THR A 209 1.55 -1.25 -19.67
N PRO A 210 1.16 -0.78 -20.87
CA PRO A 210 2.04 -0.82 -22.05
C PRO A 210 3.37 -0.07 -21.86
N GLU A 211 3.44 0.87 -20.92
CA GLU A 211 4.62 1.72 -20.68
C GLU A 211 5.49 1.25 -19.51
N ARG A 212 4.97 0.42 -18.60
CA ARG A 212 5.70 0.03 -17.37
C ARG A 212 5.16 -1.20 -16.66
N LEU A 213 6.05 -1.82 -15.89
CA LEU A 213 5.76 -2.77 -14.83
C LEU A 213 5.89 -2.10 -13.46
N ARG A 214 4.91 -2.31 -12.58
CA ARG A 214 4.96 -2.02 -11.14
C ARG A 214 4.82 -3.32 -10.36
N PHE A 215 5.80 -3.64 -9.52
CA PHE A 215 5.83 -4.85 -8.73
C PHE A 215 5.98 -4.53 -7.24
N ASP A 216 5.06 -5.03 -6.41
CA ASP A 216 5.03 -4.83 -4.97
C ASP A 216 5.34 -6.14 -4.26
N PHE A 217 6.28 -6.11 -3.31
CA PHE A 217 6.76 -7.31 -2.63
C PHE A 217 7.03 -7.10 -1.14
N THR A 218 7.05 -8.20 -0.39
CA THR A 218 7.44 -8.23 1.03
C THR A 218 8.95 -8.14 1.19
N HIS A 219 9.42 -7.07 1.82
CA HIS A 219 10.81 -6.93 2.24
C HIS A 219 10.92 -5.73 3.21
N PRO A 220 11.58 -5.85 4.38
CA PRO A 220 11.58 -4.80 5.40
C PRO A 220 12.51 -3.63 5.07
N GLU A 221 13.63 -3.88 4.42
CA GLU A 221 14.74 -2.94 4.31
C GLU A 221 14.86 -2.28 2.94
N LYS A 222 15.61 -1.17 2.87
CA LYS A 222 15.93 -0.55 1.58
C LYS A 222 16.92 -1.43 0.80
N LEU A 223 16.63 -1.68 -0.47
CA LEU A 223 17.47 -2.36 -1.42
C LEU A 223 18.65 -1.44 -1.70
N THR A 224 19.85 -1.98 -1.58
CA THR A 224 21.08 -1.29 -1.95
C THR A 224 21.16 -1.15 -3.47
N GLU A 225 21.95 -0.19 -3.94
CA GLU A 225 22.19 -0.02 -5.38
C GLU A 225 22.81 -1.27 -6.00
N GLU A 226 23.66 -1.97 -5.26
CA GLU A 226 24.24 -3.24 -5.67
C GLU A 226 23.20 -4.34 -5.83
N GLN A 227 22.27 -4.49 -4.87
CA GLN A 227 21.16 -5.44 -4.98
C GLN A 227 20.29 -5.13 -6.20
N MET A 228 19.95 -3.85 -6.40
CA MET A 228 19.16 -3.40 -7.55
C MET A 228 19.86 -3.74 -8.88
N ARG A 229 21.17 -3.47 -8.98
CA ARG A 229 21.98 -3.79 -10.15
C ARG A 229 22.02 -5.30 -10.40
N LYS A 230 22.24 -6.10 -9.35
CA LYS A 230 22.29 -7.57 -9.45
C LYS A 230 20.96 -8.16 -9.92
N ILE A 231 19.83 -7.66 -9.41
CA ILE A 231 18.49 -8.08 -9.85
C ILE A 231 18.29 -7.77 -11.34
N GLU A 232 18.61 -6.55 -11.77
CA GLU A 232 18.51 -6.17 -13.19
C GLU A 232 19.42 -7.03 -14.09
N GLU A 233 20.63 -7.32 -13.63
CA GLU A 233 21.59 -8.15 -14.35
C GLU A 233 21.07 -9.58 -14.52
N ILE A 234 20.59 -10.21 -13.45
CA ILE A 234 20.02 -11.57 -13.49
C ILE A 234 18.86 -11.62 -14.49
N ILE A 235 17.93 -10.67 -14.45
CA ILE A 235 16.79 -10.62 -15.38
C ILE A 235 17.28 -10.57 -16.83
N ASN A 236 18.20 -9.66 -17.14
CA ASN A 236 18.72 -9.51 -18.50
C ASN A 236 19.57 -10.70 -18.95
N GLN A 237 20.29 -11.36 -18.04
CA GLN A 237 21.00 -12.62 -18.33
C GLN A 237 20.00 -13.72 -18.72
N LYS A 238 18.89 -13.87 -18.00
CA LYS A 238 17.84 -14.86 -18.32
C LYS A 238 17.08 -14.53 -19.61
N ILE A 239 16.95 -13.25 -19.93
CA ILE A 239 16.42 -12.82 -21.24
C ILE A 239 17.39 -13.20 -22.36
N LYS A 240 18.69 -12.90 -22.20
CA LYS A 240 19.73 -13.25 -23.16
C LYS A 240 19.85 -14.75 -23.39
N ALA A 241 19.60 -15.56 -22.36
CA ALA A 241 19.57 -17.01 -22.44
C ALA A 241 18.38 -17.58 -23.24
N ASN A 242 17.40 -16.73 -23.60
CA ASN A 242 16.25 -17.10 -24.42
C ASN A 242 15.50 -18.36 -23.93
N LEU A 243 15.21 -18.40 -22.63
CA LEU A 243 14.57 -19.54 -21.98
C LEU A 243 13.15 -19.76 -22.51
N PRO A 244 12.73 -21.02 -22.75
CA PRO A 244 11.39 -21.33 -23.22
C PRO A 244 10.36 -21.11 -22.11
N VAL A 245 9.21 -20.53 -22.45
CA VAL A 245 8.08 -20.35 -21.55
C VAL A 245 7.03 -21.41 -21.86
N ARG A 246 6.73 -22.27 -20.88
CA ARG A 246 5.81 -23.41 -21.04
C ARG A 246 4.65 -23.30 -20.07
N MET A 247 3.45 -23.63 -20.53
CA MET A 247 2.26 -23.68 -19.71
C MET A 247 1.81 -25.13 -19.52
N LYS A 248 1.51 -25.51 -18.28
CA LYS A 248 0.87 -26.79 -17.94
C LYS A 248 -0.29 -26.55 -17.00
N THR A 249 -1.40 -27.22 -17.25
CA THR A 249 -2.54 -27.25 -16.34
C THR A 249 -2.39 -28.43 -15.38
N MET A 250 -2.48 -28.18 -14.07
CA MET A 250 -2.39 -29.21 -13.04
C MET A 250 -3.20 -28.81 -11.80
N SER A 251 -3.30 -29.69 -10.81
CA SER A 251 -3.91 -29.33 -9.52
C SER A 251 -3.00 -28.38 -8.72
N LEU A 252 -3.58 -27.60 -7.80
CA LEU A 252 -2.81 -26.72 -6.92
C LEU A 252 -1.82 -27.52 -6.04
N ALA A 253 -2.20 -28.74 -5.63
CA ALA A 253 -1.33 -29.61 -4.84
C ALA A 253 -0.10 -30.07 -5.65
N GLU A 254 -0.28 -30.46 -6.91
CA GLU A 254 0.82 -30.83 -7.81
C GLU A 254 1.72 -29.63 -8.11
N ALA A 255 1.14 -28.46 -8.34
CA ALA A 255 1.89 -27.23 -8.57
C ALA A 255 2.80 -26.90 -7.37
N LYS A 256 2.25 -26.94 -6.14
CA LYS A 256 3.03 -26.74 -4.91
C LYS A 256 4.13 -27.79 -4.74
N LYS A 257 3.85 -29.06 -5.03
CA LYS A 257 4.85 -30.14 -4.94
C LYS A 257 6.02 -29.94 -5.91
N LYS A 258 5.77 -29.30 -7.05
CA LYS A 258 6.80 -28.92 -8.04
C LYS A 258 7.52 -27.61 -7.71
N GLY A 259 7.27 -27.02 -6.55
CA GLY A 259 7.86 -25.74 -6.14
C GLY A 259 7.28 -24.53 -6.88
N ALA A 260 6.11 -24.66 -7.52
CA ALA A 260 5.47 -23.50 -8.13
C ALA A 260 5.05 -22.49 -7.07
N LEU A 261 5.43 -21.23 -7.25
CA LEU A 261 4.96 -20.15 -6.41
C LEU A 261 3.47 -19.92 -6.68
N ALA A 262 2.69 -19.83 -5.62
CA ALA A 262 1.27 -19.50 -5.65
C ALA A 262 1.04 -18.30 -4.73
N PHE A 263 0.20 -17.37 -5.15
CA PHE A 263 0.00 -16.10 -4.47
C PHE A 263 -1.15 -16.20 -3.47
N PHE A 264 -0.92 -15.69 -2.26
CA PHE A 264 -1.91 -15.75 -1.18
C PHE A 264 -3.05 -14.75 -1.46
N GLY A 265 -4.29 -15.23 -1.53
CA GLY A 265 -5.49 -14.39 -1.71
C GLY A 265 -6.26 -14.61 -3.03
N GLU A 266 -5.72 -15.35 -3.99
CA GLU A 266 -6.48 -15.77 -5.17
C GLU A 266 -7.29 -17.04 -4.88
N LYS A 267 -8.59 -17.03 -5.22
CA LYS A 267 -9.41 -18.23 -5.18
C LYS A 267 -9.05 -19.11 -6.38
N TYR A 268 -8.16 -20.07 -6.15
CA TYR A 268 -7.80 -21.05 -7.17
C TYR A 268 -8.91 -22.07 -7.38
N GLY A 269 -9.22 -22.37 -8.65
CA GLY A 269 -10.09 -23.48 -9.01
C GLY A 269 -9.43 -24.85 -8.80
N SER A 270 -10.16 -25.93 -9.10
CA SER A 270 -9.66 -27.31 -8.99
C SER A 270 -8.44 -27.61 -9.87
N LYS A 271 -8.32 -26.90 -11.00
CA LYS A 271 -7.15 -26.90 -11.88
C LYS A 271 -6.61 -25.48 -12.04
N VAL A 272 -5.29 -25.35 -11.99
CA VAL A 272 -4.56 -24.10 -12.16
C VAL A 272 -3.62 -24.18 -13.36
N LYS A 273 -3.41 -23.04 -14.03
CA LYS A 273 -2.38 -22.91 -15.06
C LYS A 273 -1.05 -22.55 -14.37
N VAL A 274 -0.02 -23.33 -14.66
CA VAL A 274 1.34 -23.10 -14.17
C VAL A 274 2.21 -22.75 -15.36
N TYR A 275 2.89 -21.61 -15.27
CA TYR A 275 3.86 -21.17 -16.26
C TYR A 275 5.27 -21.40 -15.71
N SER A 276 6.11 -22.06 -16.52
CA SER A 276 7.53 -22.31 -16.23
C SER A 276 8.38 -21.55 -17.26
N ILE A 277 9.39 -20.82 -16.79
CA ILE A 277 10.37 -20.12 -17.61
C ILE A 277 11.69 -20.86 -17.50
N GLY A 278 11.96 -21.75 -18.45
CA GLY A 278 12.99 -22.78 -18.32
C GLY A 278 12.88 -23.50 -16.98
N ASP A 279 14.02 -23.74 -16.33
CA ASP A 279 14.10 -24.26 -14.96
C ASP A 279 14.31 -23.15 -13.93
N TYR A 280 14.10 -21.89 -14.32
CA TYR A 280 14.45 -20.73 -13.49
C TYR A 280 13.28 -20.26 -12.62
N SER A 281 12.09 -20.12 -13.20
CA SER A 281 10.91 -19.65 -12.49
C SER A 281 9.70 -20.50 -12.83
N GLN A 282 8.86 -20.79 -11.83
CA GLN A 282 7.62 -21.53 -12.01
C GLN A 282 6.54 -20.95 -11.11
N GLU A 283 5.46 -20.46 -11.69
CA GLU A 283 4.41 -19.75 -10.96
C GLU A 283 3.02 -20.12 -11.46
N VAL A 284 2.04 -20.15 -10.55
CA VAL A 284 0.63 -20.26 -10.89
C VAL A 284 0.18 -18.92 -11.47
N CYS A 285 -0.17 -18.90 -12.76
CA CYS A 285 -0.53 -17.67 -13.45
C CYS A 285 -1.53 -17.91 -14.57
N GLY A 286 -2.46 -16.96 -14.76
CA GLY A 286 -3.56 -17.06 -15.73
C GLY A 286 -3.43 -16.17 -16.97
N GLY A 287 -2.45 -15.26 -17.01
CA GLY A 287 -2.33 -14.27 -18.09
C GLY A 287 -1.46 -14.72 -19.28
N PRO A 288 -1.47 -13.96 -20.39
CA PRO A 288 -0.59 -14.19 -21.55
C PRO A 288 0.89 -14.08 -21.19
N HIS A 289 1.71 -14.89 -21.87
CA HIS A 289 3.17 -14.85 -21.77
C HIS A 289 3.80 -14.90 -23.17
N VAL A 290 5.04 -14.42 -23.27
CA VAL A 290 5.86 -14.64 -24.47
C VAL A 290 6.21 -16.12 -24.60
N GLN A 291 6.59 -16.60 -25.79
CA GLN A 291 6.98 -18.01 -25.95
C GLN A 291 8.41 -18.26 -25.45
N SER A 292 9.25 -17.22 -25.48
CA SER A 292 10.65 -17.28 -25.06
C SER A 292 11.09 -15.96 -24.43
N THR A 293 11.99 -16.00 -23.44
CA THR A 293 12.42 -14.78 -22.74
C THR A 293 13.12 -13.78 -23.64
N GLY A 294 13.72 -14.20 -24.77
CA GLY A 294 14.38 -13.32 -25.73
C GLY A 294 13.43 -12.31 -26.39
N GLU A 295 12.14 -12.63 -26.48
CA GLU A 295 11.12 -11.71 -27.03
C GLU A 295 10.92 -10.45 -26.17
N ILE A 296 11.33 -10.49 -24.90
CA ILE A 296 11.17 -9.38 -23.95
C ILE A 296 12.05 -8.19 -24.37
N GLY A 297 13.26 -8.44 -24.88
CA GLY A 297 14.24 -7.41 -25.21
C GLY A 297 15.16 -7.11 -24.03
N ARG A 298 15.21 -5.87 -23.54
CA ARG A 298 16.04 -5.48 -22.39
C ARG A 298 15.17 -4.82 -21.33
N VAL A 299 15.39 -5.17 -20.06
CA VAL A 299 14.65 -4.61 -18.93
C VAL A 299 15.55 -3.67 -18.15
N LYS A 300 14.99 -2.52 -17.74
CA LYS A 300 15.64 -1.57 -16.84
C LYS A 300 14.77 -1.32 -15.63
N ILE A 301 15.36 -1.40 -14.45
CA ILE A 301 14.71 -1.01 -13.21
C ILE A 301 14.86 0.50 -13.04
N ILE A 302 13.73 1.20 -12.95
CA ILE A 302 13.68 2.67 -12.95
C ILE A 302 13.87 3.22 -11.55
N LYS A 303 13.12 2.67 -10.58
CA LYS A 303 13.20 3.09 -9.19
C LYS A 303 12.55 2.09 -8.27
N GLU A 304 12.91 2.21 -7.01
CA GLU A 304 12.32 1.49 -5.90
C GLU A 304 11.82 2.48 -4.83
N LYS A 305 10.69 2.18 -4.18
CA LYS A 305 10.22 2.92 -2.99
C LYS A 305 9.47 2.05 -1.98
N ALA A 306 9.49 2.46 -0.71
CA ALA A 306 8.62 1.90 0.32
C ALA A 306 7.14 2.26 0.06
N VAL A 307 6.24 1.30 0.30
CA VAL A 307 4.77 1.47 0.17
C VAL A 307 4.06 1.34 1.51
N GLY A 308 4.73 0.78 2.51
CA GLY A 308 4.22 0.61 3.87
C GLY A 308 5.20 -0.22 4.70
N ALA A 309 4.85 -0.50 5.96
CA ALA A 309 5.67 -1.34 6.82
C ALA A 309 5.86 -2.73 6.18
N GLY A 310 7.12 -3.14 5.98
CA GLY A 310 7.47 -4.44 5.41
C GLY A 310 7.21 -4.60 3.91
N ARG A 311 6.87 -3.52 3.18
CA ARG A 311 6.46 -3.59 1.76
C ARG A 311 7.22 -2.59 0.89
N ARG A 312 7.70 -3.09 -0.24
CA ARG A 312 8.55 -2.38 -1.19
C ARG A 312 7.95 -2.45 -2.58
N ARG A 313 8.29 -1.51 -3.44
CA ARG A 313 7.77 -1.42 -4.81
C ARG A 313 8.86 -1.07 -5.78
N ILE A 314 8.98 -1.88 -6.83
CA ILE A 314 9.87 -1.66 -7.97
C ILE A 314 9.05 -1.22 -9.18
N TYR A 315 9.58 -0.26 -9.93
CA TYR A 315 9.12 0.08 -11.27
C TYR A 315 10.18 -0.34 -12.28
N ALA A 316 9.77 -1.04 -13.33
CA ALA A 316 10.64 -1.48 -14.42
C ALA A 316 10.02 -1.13 -15.79
N GLN A 317 10.89 -0.94 -16.78
CA GLN A 317 10.52 -0.64 -18.16
C GLN A 317 11.34 -1.46 -19.15
N LEU A 318 10.77 -1.74 -20.32
CA LEU A 318 11.52 -2.29 -21.44
C LEU A 318 12.35 -1.17 -22.06
N ALA A 319 13.68 -1.33 -22.02
CA ALA A 319 14.58 -0.45 -22.75
C ALA A 319 14.32 -0.65 -24.24
N HIS A 320 13.88 0.41 -24.92
CA HIS A 320 13.75 0.38 -26.36
C HIS A 320 15.13 0.16 -26.96
N GLY A 321 15.25 -0.83 -27.84
CA GLY A 321 16.46 -1.01 -28.63
C GLY A 321 16.78 0.33 -29.28
N SER A 322 18.02 0.79 -29.09
CA SER A 322 18.60 1.92 -29.80
C SER A 322 18.33 1.75 -31.29
N LYS A 323 17.32 2.46 -31.81
CA LYS A 323 17.32 2.81 -33.22
C LYS A 323 18.51 3.75 -33.37
N ASN A 324 19.54 3.30 -34.07
CA ASN A 324 20.58 4.16 -34.58
C ASN A 324 19.90 5.39 -35.23
N HIS A 325 20.04 6.55 -34.62
CA HIS A 325 20.01 7.80 -35.36
C HIS A 325 21.36 7.90 -36.07
N SER A 326 21.50 7.15 -37.15
CA SER A 326 22.43 7.52 -38.21
C SER A 326 21.80 8.70 -38.94
N GLN A 327 22.33 9.89 -38.66
CA GLN A 327 22.27 11.04 -39.56
C GLN A 327 22.94 10.71 -40.89
#